data_AF-A0A4D7AR63-F1
#
_entry.id   AF-A0A4D7AR63-F1
#
_cell.length_a   1.000
_cell.length_b   1.000
_cell.length_c   1.000
_cell.angle_alpha   90.00
_cell.angle_beta   90.00
_cell.angle_gamma   90.00
#
_symmetry.space_group_name_H-M   'P 1'
#
loop_
_entity.id
_entity.type
_entity.pdbx_description
1 polymer ?
#
loop_
_entity_poly.entity_id
_entity_poly.type
_entity_poly.pdbx_seq_one_letter_code
_entity_poly.pdbx_strand_id
1 'polypeptide(L)'
;MFRHLHREPGFYKRLFLLALPLILQNLITTSLGFVDTFMVGMLGQNELSAVTAANTPIYLLQIIILGLLSGLSVLASQYWGKGDTDSINRCMGVSLYAGLIIAVSVAAVLFFFPLHVMALVTNNDLLIELGAPYLRIVGLSYIFNTISSVYIGMQRSTENPAMGMIVFGISMLTNTGLNYILIFGKFGAPALGITGAAIATLTSRVLEFVIVAVYAPRYRRVPLMLRLLLRPGGAMARSFLKYATPVLVNEVLWGLGVSVMTAVMGHMAISTDMLAAHAIMGNIDKFSTVACFGIAGATAVIVGKRIGEGAGREEVYSLGCCLLTVSFGVGLVVSVCLAVLLPTVFIPYLYPLFHLEGLALEIAVTMCVVYLFMLPLKAFDITNITGLLRAGGDSRMASIIDLSCQWVIAVPLTFLTALVFNAPVAVVCLCIQSENVCKCPWGILRLRSRKWINDVTGEDT
;
A
#
# COMPACT_ATOMS: atom_id res chain seq x y z
N MET A 1 -2.63 29.06 17.60
CA MET A 1 -2.73 27.60 17.39
C MET A 1 -2.23 27.15 16.01
N PHE A 2 -2.32 27.97 14.93
CA PHE A 2 -1.94 27.60 13.56
C PHE A 2 -0.62 28.20 13.02
N ARG A 3 0.30 28.64 13.89
CA ARG A 3 1.54 29.32 13.46
C ARG A 3 2.42 28.43 12.57
N HIS A 4 2.33 27.10 12.70
CA HIS A 4 3.07 26.14 11.87
C HIS A 4 2.56 25.99 10.43
N LEU A 5 1.35 26.50 10.12
CA LEU A 5 0.79 26.54 8.76
C LEU A 5 1.37 27.70 7.93
N HIS A 6 1.99 28.69 8.57
CA HIS A 6 2.67 29.77 7.85
C HIS A 6 4.02 29.25 7.36
N ARG A 7 4.07 28.92 6.06
CA ARG A 7 5.24 28.37 5.37
C ARG A 7 5.65 29.29 4.25
N GLU A 8 6.88 29.09 3.78
CA GLU A 8 7.43 29.83 2.64
C GLU A 8 6.48 29.78 1.45
N PRO A 9 6.41 30.88 0.66
CA PRO A 9 5.59 30.92 -0.53
C PRO A 9 5.96 29.77 -1.47
N GLY A 10 4.96 28.99 -1.90
CA GLY A 10 5.16 27.83 -2.76
C GLY A 10 5.29 26.48 -2.04
N PHE A 11 5.36 26.43 -0.70
CA PHE A 11 5.40 25.17 0.05
C PHE A 11 4.21 24.26 -0.27
N TYR A 12 2.98 24.79 -0.21
CA TYR A 12 1.77 24.03 -0.52
C TYR A 12 1.70 23.60 -1.98
N LYS A 13 2.23 24.41 -2.90
CA LYS A 13 2.35 24.05 -4.32
C LYS A 13 3.32 22.88 -4.50
N ARG A 14 4.46 22.88 -3.82
CA ARG A 14 5.43 21.77 -3.83
C ARG A 14 4.83 20.51 -3.20
N LEU A 15 4.15 20.64 -2.06
CA LEU A 15 3.43 19.52 -1.44
C LEU A 15 2.41 18.91 -2.39
N PHE A 16 1.59 19.73 -3.06
CA PHE A 16 0.62 19.27 -4.03
C PHE A 16 1.27 18.61 -5.26
N LEU A 17 2.36 19.18 -5.78
CA LEU A 17 3.11 18.60 -6.90
C LEU A 17 3.78 17.26 -6.56
N LEU A 18 4.08 17.01 -5.28
CA LEU A 18 4.60 15.71 -4.83
C LEU A 18 3.47 14.73 -4.49
N ALA A 19 2.41 15.19 -3.83
CA ALA A 19 1.30 14.36 -3.40
C ALA A 19 0.42 13.91 -4.58
N LEU A 20 0.09 14.80 -5.51
CA LEU A 20 -0.82 14.48 -6.62
C LEU A 20 -0.34 13.28 -7.46
N PRO A 21 0.93 13.20 -7.90
CA PRO A 21 1.40 12.01 -8.60
C PRO A 21 1.39 10.75 -7.74
N LEU A 22 1.62 10.85 -6.43
CA LEU A 22 1.56 9.70 -5.52
C LEU A 22 0.12 9.22 -5.29
N ILE A 23 -0.84 10.14 -5.19
CA ILE A 23 -2.28 9.83 -5.15
C ILE A 23 -2.67 9.12 -6.44
N LEU A 24 -2.27 9.66 -7.59
CA LEU A 24 -2.58 9.07 -8.90
C LEU A 24 -1.93 7.69 -9.08
N GLN A 25 -0.69 7.50 -8.62
CA GLN A 25 -0.05 6.17 -8.61
C GLN A 25 -0.87 5.15 -7.82
N ASN A 26 -1.27 5.48 -6.59
CA ASN A 26 -2.07 4.59 -5.76
C ASN A 26 -3.46 4.35 -6.37
N LEU A 27 -4.06 5.37 -6.98
CA LEU A 27 -5.35 5.25 -7.66
C LEU A 27 -5.25 4.30 -8.85
N ILE A 28 -4.19 4.44 -9.67
CA ILE A 28 -3.91 3.57 -10.81
C ILE A 28 -3.75 2.12 -10.34
N THR A 29 -2.96 1.87 -9.29
CA THR A 29 -2.75 0.51 -8.79
C THR A 29 -4.03 -0.12 -8.22
N THR A 30 -4.83 0.64 -7.48
CA THR A 30 -6.12 0.17 -6.94
C THR A 30 -7.12 -0.08 -8.06
N SER A 31 -7.17 0.81 -9.06
CA SER A 31 -8.07 0.69 -10.21
C SER A 31 -7.69 -0.48 -11.11
N LEU A 32 -6.40 -0.73 -11.32
CA LEU A 32 -5.91 -1.88 -12.09
C LEU A 32 -6.40 -3.19 -11.47
N GLY A 33 -6.22 -3.38 -10.16
CA GLY A 33 -6.70 -4.58 -9.47
C GLY A 33 -8.23 -4.74 -9.54
N PHE A 34 -8.96 -3.63 -9.49
CA PHE A 34 -10.42 -3.65 -9.65
C PHE A 34 -10.84 -4.04 -11.07
N VAL A 35 -10.22 -3.46 -12.10
CA VAL A 35 -10.49 -3.78 -13.51
C VAL A 35 -10.15 -5.24 -13.82
N ASP A 36 -9.00 -5.74 -13.35
CA ASP A 36 -8.62 -7.15 -13.51
C ASP A 36 -9.68 -8.09 -12.93
N THR A 37 -10.07 -7.84 -11.68
CA THR A 37 -11.07 -8.67 -10.98
C THR A 37 -12.42 -8.61 -11.70
N PHE A 38 -12.83 -7.43 -12.16
CA PHE A 38 -14.08 -7.25 -12.90
C PHE A 38 -14.05 -7.99 -14.26
N MET A 39 -12.96 -7.87 -15.02
CA MET A 39 -12.83 -8.52 -16.33
C MET A 39 -12.78 -10.04 -16.23
N VAL A 40 -12.10 -10.58 -15.23
CA VAL A 40 -12.13 -12.02 -14.93
C VAL A 40 -13.52 -12.45 -14.46
N GLY A 41 -14.20 -11.62 -13.66
CA GLY A 41 -15.58 -11.87 -13.21
C GLY A 41 -16.59 -12.04 -14.36
N MET A 42 -16.34 -11.40 -15.50
CA MET A 42 -17.17 -11.57 -16.70
C MET A 42 -17.02 -12.93 -17.40
N LEU A 43 -15.96 -13.70 -17.10
CA LEU A 43 -15.78 -15.04 -17.66
C LEU A 43 -16.68 -16.07 -16.97
N GLY A 44 -16.87 -15.93 -15.65
CA GLY A 44 -17.65 -16.85 -14.83
C GLY A 44 -17.20 -16.86 -13.37
N GLN A 45 -18.04 -17.48 -12.53
CA GLN A 45 -17.83 -17.52 -11.08
C GLN A 45 -16.65 -18.43 -10.69
N ASN A 46 -16.41 -19.49 -11.45
CA ASN A 46 -15.30 -20.43 -11.20
C ASN A 46 -13.95 -19.75 -11.50
N GLU A 47 -13.88 -19.00 -12.59
CA GLU A 47 -12.70 -18.27 -13.04
C GLU A 47 -12.33 -17.16 -12.06
N LEU A 48 -13.33 -16.40 -11.62
CA LEU A 48 -13.15 -15.36 -10.60
C LEU A 48 -12.65 -15.94 -9.28
N SER A 49 -13.24 -17.06 -8.83
CA SER A 49 -12.85 -17.73 -7.60
C SER A 49 -11.43 -18.27 -7.68
N ALA A 50 -11.04 -18.84 -8.83
CA ALA A 50 -9.70 -19.38 -9.07
C ALA A 50 -8.64 -18.27 -9.05
N VAL A 51 -8.88 -17.14 -9.72
CA VAL A 51 -7.97 -15.98 -9.72
C VAL A 51 -7.87 -15.34 -8.33
N THR A 52 -9.00 -15.23 -7.61
CA THR A 52 -9.01 -14.70 -6.25
C THR A 52 -8.17 -15.57 -5.31
N ALA A 53 -8.33 -16.90 -5.39
CA ALA A 53 -7.50 -17.85 -4.64
C ALA A 53 -6.02 -17.70 -5.00
N ALA A 54 -5.69 -17.62 -6.29
CA ALA A 54 -4.32 -17.46 -6.77
C ALA A 54 -3.69 -16.11 -6.36
N ASN A 55 -4.48 -15.05 -6.20
CA ASN A 55 -4.01 -13.74 -5.78
C ASN A 55 -3.67 -13.66 -4.28
N THR A 56 -4.14 -14.60 -3.45
CA THR A 56 -3.81 -14.66 -2.00
C THR A 56 -2.30 -14.76 -1.72
N PRO A 57 -1.56 -15.75 -2.26
CA PRO A 57 -0.11 -15.83 -2.06
C PRO A 57 0.64 -14.65 -2.71
N ILE A 58 0.10 -14.11 -3.81
CA ILE A 58 0.63 -12.94 -4.49
C ILE A 58 0.55 -11.69 -3.60
N TYR A 59 -0.56 -11.52 -2.87
CA TYR A 59 -0.76 -10.41 -1.95
C TYR A 59 0.28 -10.42 -0.81
N LEU A 60 0.64 -11.60 -0.29
CA LEU A 60 1.72 -11.74 0.71
C LEU A 60 3.06 -11.25 0.16
N LEU A 61 3.40 -11.59 -1.08
CA LEU A 61 4.60 -11.09 -1.75
C LEU A 61 4.57 -9.56 -1.89
N GLN A 62 3.41 -9.00 -2.24
CA GLN A 62 3.23 -7.55 -2.38
C GLN A 62 3.47 -6.80 -1.06
N ILE A 63 2.98 -7.33 0.07
CA ILE A 63 3.21 -6.76 1.41
C ILE A 63 4.71 -6.70 1.74
N ILE A 64 5.44 -7.78 1.44
CA ILE A 64 6.90 -7.83 1.69
C ILE A 64 7.63 -6.80 0.83
N ILE A 65 7.29 -6.71 -0.46
CA ILE A 65 7.88 -5.71 -1.37
C ILE A 65 7.55 -4.30 -0.88
N LEU A 66 6.32 -4.04 -0.43
CA LEU A 66 5.90 -2.74 0.09
C LEU A 66 6.74 -2.33 1.32
N GLY A 67 6.96 -3.24 2.26
CA GLY A 67 7.78 -2.96 3.44
C GLY A 67 9.24 -2.66 3.07
N LEU A 68 9.79 -3.35 2.08
CA LEU A 68 11.13 -3.10 1.55
C LEU A 68 11.25 -1.71 0.90
N LEU A 69 10.25 -1.33 0.09
CA LEU A 69 10.19 -0.02 -0.57
C LEU A 69 9.97 1.12 0.43
N SER A 70 9.25 0.86 1.51
CA SER A 70 9.09 1.81 2.60
C SER A 70 10.43 2.02 3.32
N GLY A 71 11.20 0.95 3.58
CA GLY A 71 12.55 1.06 4.17
C GLY A 71 13.53 1.83 3.27
N LEU A 72 13.53 1.53 1.96
CA LEU A 72 14.29 2.29 0.95
C LEU A 72 13.93 3.77 0.99
N SER A 73 12.64 4.10 1.10
CA SER A 73 12.19 5.49 1.06
C SER A 73 12.71 6.33 2.22
N VAL A 74 12.87 5.73 3.40
CA VAL A 74 13.41 6.41 4.59
C VAL A 74 14.86 6.82 4.33
N LEU A 75 15.72 5.86 4.00
CA LEU A 75 17.14 6.10 3.78
C LEU A 75 17.37 7.00 2.56
N ALA A 76 16.74 6.70 1.42
CA ALA A 76 16.95 7.44 0.19
C ALA A 76 16.52 8.92 0.30
N SER A 77 15.44 9.23 1.04
CA SER A 77 15.01 10.62 1.22
C SER A 77 15.96 11.43 2.10
N GLN A 78 16.54 10.83 3.15
CA GLN A 78 17.54 11.50 3.98
C GLN A 78 18.88 11.68 3.23
N TYR A 79 19.39 10.66 2.54
CA TYR A 79 20.61 10.82 1.72
C TYR A 79 20.39 11.84 0.58
N TRP A 80 19.17 11.96 0.05
CA TRP A 80 18.82 13.01 -0.90
C TRP A 80 18.90 14.41 -0.29
N GLY A 81 18.48 14.57 0.97
CA GLY A 81 18.69 15.82 1.73
C GLY A 81 20.17 16.18 1.92
N LYS A 82 21.01 15.17 2.17
CA LYS A 82 22.46 15.32 2.31
C LYS A 82 23.19 15.56 0.98
N GLY A 83 22.53 15.32 -0.16
CA GLY A 83 23.13 15.36 -1.48
C GLY A 83 24.04 14.16 -1.80
N ASP A 84 23.97 13.09 -1.01
CA ASP A 84 24.82 11.90 -1.17
C ASP A 84 24.17 10.88 -2.14
N THR A 85 24.36 11.12 -3.43
CA THR A 85 23.83 10.24 -4.49
C THR A 85 24.47 8.85 -4.52
N ASP A 86 25.66 8.69 -3.94
CA ASP A 86 26.39 7.43 -3.90
C ASP A 86 25.72 6.49 -2.91
N SER A 87 25.40 6.99 -1.72
CA SER A 87 24.66 6.24 -0.70
C SER A 87 23.24 5.90 -1.15
N ILE A 88 22.58 6.77 -1.93
CA ILE A 88 21.28 6.44 -2.55
C ILE A 88 21.42 5.23 -3.49
N ASN A 89 22.45 5.20 -4.34
CA ASN A 89 22.68 4.07 -5.26
C ASN A 89 23.02 2.77 -4.51
N ARG A 90 23.80 2.85 -3.42
CA ARG A 90 24.07 1.69 -2.55
C ARG A 90 22.81 1.19 -1.87
N CYS A 91 22.00 2.09 -1.30
CA CYS A 91 20.73 1.75 -0.66
C CYS A 91 19.75 1.08 -1.64
N MET A 92 19.63 1.64 -2.85
CA MET A 92 18.88 1.04 -3.95
C MET A 92 19.41 -0.35 -4.30
N GLY A 93 20.73 -0.55 -4.34
CA GLY A 93 21.36 -1.86 -4.55
C GLY A 93 20.96 -2.90 -3.49
N VAL A 94 21.03 -2.55 -2.20
CA VAL A 94 20.59 -3.46 -1.11
C VAL A 94 19.11 -3.82 -1.26
N SER A 95 18.25 -2.81 -1.49
CA SER A 95 16.82 -3.02 -1.68
C SER A 95 16.54 -3.90 -2.90
N LEU A 96 17.27 -3.69 -4.01
CA LEU A 96 17.13 -4.50 -5.22
C LEU A 96 17.53 -5.95 -4.97
N TYR A 97 18.67 -6.21 -4.32
CA TYR A 97 19.12 -7.58 -4.02
C TYR A 97 18.19 -8.29 -3.03
N ALA A 98 17.80 -7.63 -1.94
CA ALA A 98 16.86 -8.20 -0.98
C ALA A 98 15.52 -8.52 -1.63
N GLY A 99 14.99 -7.59 -2.45
CA GLY A 99 13.76 -7.76 -3.18
C GLY A 99 13.84 -8.87 -4.21
N LEU A 100 14.92 -8.93 -5.01
CA LEU A 100 15.13 -9.99 -6.00
C LEU A 100 15.26 -11.36 -5.35
N ILE A 101 15.99 -11.49 -4.24
CA ILE A 101 16.10 -12.77 -3.53
C ILE A 101 14.71 -13.27 -3.12
N ILE A 102 13.89 -12.39 -2.54
CA ILE A 102 12.52 -12.75 -2.15
C ILE A 102 11.65 -13.06 -3.37
N ALA A 103 11.62 -12.17 -4.36
CA ALA A 103 10.77 -12.31 -5.55
C ALA A 103 11.14 -13.53 -6.39
N VAL A 104 12.43 -13.81 -6.59
CA VAL A 104 12.90 -15.00 -7.32
C VAL A 104 12.61 -16.28 -6.53
N SER A 105 12.82 -16.28 -5.21
CA SER A 105 12.51 -17.46 -4.38
C SER A 105 11.02 -17.79 -4.42
N VAL A 106 10.15 -16.79 -4.27
CA VAL A 106 8.70 -16.98 -4.38
C VAL A 106 8.31 -17.36 -5.80
N ALA A 107 8.80 -16.68 -6.82
CA ALA A 107 8.53 -17.01 -8.21
C ALA A 107 8.95 -18.45 -8.56
N ALA A 108 10.08 -18.94 -8.04
CA ALA A 108 10.51 -20.33 -8.22
C ALA A 108 9.50 -21.31 -7.59
N VAL A 109 9.05 -21.05 -6.37
CA VAL A 109 8.01 -21.88 -5.71
C VAL A 109 6.71 -21.87 -6.52
N LEU A 110 6.26 -20.70 -6.96
CA LEU A 110 5.04 -20.55 -7.78
C LEU A 110 5.18 -21.20 -9.16
N PHE A 111 6.39 -21.27 -9.71
CA PHE A 111 6.63 -21.84 -11.03
C PHE A 111 6.75 -23.37 -11.02
N PHE A 112 7.45 -23.94 -10.03
CA PHE A 112 7.67 -25.38 -9.93
C PHE A 112 6.53 -26.10 -9.20
N PHE A 113 5.85 -25.44 -8.25
CA PHE A 113 4.82 -26.05 -7.41
C PHE A 113 3.48 -25.29 -7.42
N PRO A 114 2.95 -24.83 -8.58
CA PRO A 114 1.72 -24.02 -8.61
C PRO A 114 0.49 -24.76 -8.05
N LEU A 115 0.36 -26.06 -8.34
CA LEU A 115 -0.75 -26.89 -7.86
C LEU A 115 -0.73 -27.03 -6.33
N HIS A 116 0.44 -27.26 -5.74
CA HIS A 116 0.59 -27.40 -4.29
C HIS A 116 0.29 -26.09 -3.58
N VAL A 117 0.73 -24.96 -4.13
CA VAL A 117 0.43 -23.63 -3.56
C VAL A 117 -1.06 -23.34 -3.64
N MET A 118 -1.72 -23.66 -4.76
CA MET A 118 -3.18 -23.53 -4.87
C MET A 118 -3.92 -24.45 -3.90
N ALA A 119 -3.44 -25.69 -3.71
CA ALA A 119 -4.02 -26.64 -2.77
C ALA A 119 -3.91 -26.20 -1.29
N LEU A 120 -2.95 -25.34 -0.96
CA LEU A 120 -2.88 -24.71 0.37
C LEU A 120 -3.98 -23.67 0.60
N VAL A 121 -4.53 -23.10 -0.48
CA VAL A 121 -5.56 -22.05 -0.42
C VAL A 121 -6.97 -22.62 -0.57
N THR A 122 -7.15 -23.65 -1.40
CA THR A 122 -8.45 -24.26 -1.68
C THR A 122 -8.34 -25.76 -1.89
N ASN A 123 -9.37 -26.51 -1.49
CA ASN A 123 -9.50 -27.95 -1.70
C ASN A 123 -10.29 -28.32 -2.96
N ASN A 124 -10.67 -27.33 -3.78
CA ASN A 124 -11.46 -27.56 -4.98
C ASN A 124 -10.54 -27.78 -6.19
N ASP A 125 -10.52 -29.01 -6.71
CA ASP A 125 -9.67 -29.42 -7.83
C ASP A 125 -9.84 -28.54 -9.08
N LEU A 126 -11.08 -28.13 -9.39
CA LEU A 126 -11.35 -27.27 -10.54
C LEU A 126 -10.73 -25.87 -10.37
N LEU A 127 -10.75 -25.31 -9.17
CA LEU A 127 -10.11 -24.02 -8.91
C LEU A 127 -8.58 -24.14 -8.94
N ILE A 128 -8.04 -25.26 -8.46
CA ILE A 128 -6.60 -25.55 -8.48
C ILE A 128 -6.11 -25.64 -9.94
N GLU A 129 -6.80 -26.39 -10.79
CA GLU A 129 -6.45 -26.55 -12.20
C GLU A 129 -6.55 -25.23 -12.98
N LEU A 130 -7.57 -24.42 -12.72
CA LEU A 130 -7.75 -23.11 -13.36
C LEU A 130 -6.73 -22.06 -12.88
N GLY A 131 -6.40 -22.05 -11.58
CA GLY A 131 -5.52 -21.04 -10.99
C GLY A 131 -4.02 -21.33 -11.13
N ALA A 132 -3.62 -22.60 -11.28
CA ALA A 132 -2.21 -22.97 -11.36
C ALA A 132 -1.45 -22.35 -12.56
N PRO A 133 -1.98 -22.32 -13.80
CA PRO A 133 -1.34 -21.64 -14.92
C PRO A 133 -1.21 -20.14 -14.71
N TYR A 134 -2.24 -19.52 -14.12
CA TYR A 134 -2.24 -18.09 -13.77
C TYR A 134 -1.11 -17.78 -12.79
N LEU A 135 -1.04 -18.54 -11.69
CA LEU A 135 -0.06 -18.35 -10.63
C LEU A 135 1.38 -18.48 -11.13
N ARG A 136 1.62 -19.44 -12.03
CA ARG A 136 2.93 -19.67 -12.67
C ARG A 136 3.41 -18.47 -13.49
N ILE A 137 2.52 -17.87 -14.28
CA ILE A 137 2.84 -16.73 -15.16
C ILE A 137 2.96 -15.44 -14.33
N VAL A 138 2.03 -15.20 -13.42
CA VAL A 138 2.04 -14.00 -12.59
C VAL A 138 3.24 -14.00 -11.63
N GLY A 139 3.63 -15.16 -11.08
CA GLY A 139 4.82 -15.27 -10.24
C GLY A 139 6.09 -14.72 -10.90
N LEU A 140 6.31 -15.01 -12.18
CA LEU A 140 7.45 -14.45 -12.95
C LEU A 140 7.35 -12.93 -13.13
N SER A 141 6.14 -12.40 -13.22
CA SER A 141 5.88 -10.96 -13.37
C SER A 141 6.39 -10.15 -12.19
N TYR A 142 6.39 -10.74 -11.00
CA TYR A 142 6.82 -10.06 -9.76
C TYR A 142 8.32 -9.81 -9.69
N ILE A 143 9.13 -10.58 -10.42
CA ILE A 143 10.58 -10.32 -10.57
C ILE A 143 10.76 -8.95 -11.25
N PHE A 144 10.10 -8.74 -12.40
CA PHE A 144 10.13 -7.46 -13.13
C PHE A 144 9.49 -6.32 -12.34
N ASN A 145 8.39 -6.61 -11.64
CA ASN A 145 7.72 -5.63 -10.80
C ASN A 145 8.62 -5.14 -9.66
N THR A 146 9.39 -6.03 -9.03
CA THR A 146 10.28 -5.64 -7.93
C THR A 146 11.40 -4.73 -8.40
N ILE A 147 12.03 -5.04 -9.54
CA ILE A 147 13.07 -4.19 -10.12
C ILE A 147 12.51 -2.79 -10.44
N SER A 148 11.35 -2.75 -11.11
CA SER A 148 10.68 -1.50 -11.48
C SER A 148 10.26 -0.69 -10.26
N SER A 149 9.69 -1.34 -9.26
CA SER A 149 9.17 -0.70 -8.04
C SER A 149 10.29 -0.14 -7.16
N VAL A 150 11.45 -0.81 -7.09
CA VAL A 150 12.63 -0.29 -6.36
C VAL A 150 13.12 1.01 -7.00
N TYR A 151 13.21 1.05 -8.34
CA TYR A 151 13.63 2.26 -9.04
C TYR A 151 12.60 3.40 -8.93
N ILE A 152 11.31 3.10 -9.12
CA ILE A 152 10.23 4.08 -8.92
C ILE A 152 10.21 4.58 -7.46
N GLY A 153 10.45 3.67 -6.51
CA GLY A 153 10.62 3.96 -5.09
C GLY A 153 11.74 4.93 -4.80
N MET A 154 12.89 4.79 -5.47
CA MET A 154 14.00 5.74 -5.38
C MET A 154 13.67 7.09 -6.03
N GLN A 155 13.01 7.10 -7.20
CA GLN A 155 12.59 8.34 -7.89
C GLN A 155 11.60 9.15 -7.07
N ARG A 156 10.61 8.51 -6.41
CA ARG A 156 9.71 9.24 -5.50
C ARG A 156 10.47 9.83 -4.31
N SER A 157 11.44 9.12 -3.75
CA SER A 157 12.24 9.59 -2.60
C SER A 157 13.19 10.74 -2.94
N THR A 158 13.46 10.94 -4.24
CA THR A 158 14.31 12.02 -4.78
C THR A 158 13.49 13.13 -5.44
N GLU A 159 12.24 13.29 -4.99
CA GLU A 159 11.29 14.34 -5.42
C GLU A 159 10.83 14.25 -6.88
N ASN A 160 10.88 13.06 -7.49
CA ASN A 160 10.37 12.80 -8.84
C ASN A 160 9.25 11.72 -8.87
N PRO A 161 8.13 11.91 -8.15
CA PRO A 161 7.03 10.94 -8.17
C PRO A 161 6.25 10.95 -9.50
N ALA A 162 6.40 11.97 -10.36
CA ALA A 162 5.74 12.00 -11.67
C ALA A 162 6.15 10.84 -12.59
N MET A 163 7.41 10.39 -12.49
CA MET A 163 7.92 9.26 -13.27
C MET A 163 7.16 7.97 -12.95
N GLY A 164 6.96 7.65 -11.67
CA GLY A 164 6.20 6.47 -11.24
C GLY A 164 4.75 6.51 -11.72
N MET A 165 4.12 7.69 -11.69
CA MET A 165 2.75 7.89 -12.17
C MET A 165 2.62 7.57 -13.67
N ILE A 166 3.55 8.06 -14.49
CA ILE A 166 3.54 7.81 -15.94
C ILE A 166 3.76 6.32 -16.21
N VAL A 167 4.74 5.70 -15.54
CA VAL A 167 5.04 4.27 -15.71
C VAL A 167 3.85 3.39 -15.34
N PHE A 168 3.25 3.60 -14.16
CA PHE A 168 2.06 2.84 -13.76
C PHE A 168 0.84 3.15 -14.64
N GLY A 169 0.68 4.38 -15.12
CA GLY A 169 -0.40 4.75 -16.03
C GLY A 169 -0.30 4.01 -17.37
N ILE A 170 0.88 4.01 -17.99
CA ILE A 170 1.13 3.25 -19.24
C ILE A 170 0.93 1.75 -19.00
N SER A 171 1.43 1.23 -17.88
CA SER A 171 1.28 -0.17 -17.48
C SER A 171 -0.19 -0.57 -17.34
N MET A 172 -1.01 0.25 -16.68
CA MET A 172 -2.45 0.03 -16.53
C MET A 172 -3.17 0.07 -17.87
N LEU A 173 -2.93 1.09 -18.71
CA LEU A 173 -3.57 1.18 -20.02
C LEU A 173 -3.22 -0.03 -20.90
N THR A 174 -1.96 -0.46 -20.87
CA THR A 174 -1.49 -1.65 -21.59
C THR A 174 -2.14 -2.91 -21.01
N ASN A 175 -2.22 -3.02 -19.69
CA ASN A 175 -2.80 -4.17 -19.00
C ASN A 175 -4.29 -4.32 -19.34
N THR A 176 -5.08 -3.26 -19.17
CA THR A 176 -6.50 -3.24 -19.51
C THR A 176 -6.76 -3.54 -20.99
N GLY A 177 -5.94 -2.96 -21.88
CA GLY A 177 -6.04 -3.23 -23.33
C GLY A 177 -5.73 -4.69 -23.67
N LEU A 178 -4.65 -5.24 -23.12
CA LEU A 178 -4.27 -6.64 -23.32
C LEU A 178 -5.27 -7.61 -22.68
N ASN A 179 -5.81 -7.29 -21.52
CA ASN A 179 -6.89 -8.04 -20.90
C ASN A 179 -8.09 -8.12 -21.85
N TYR A 180 -8.53 -6.99 -22.40
CA TYR A 180 -9.67 -6.98 -23.32
C TYR A 180 -9.43 -7.86 -24.56
N ILE A 181 -8.21 -7.86 -25.09
CA ILE A 181 -7.84 -8.64 -26.26
C ILE A 181 -7.71 -10.13 -25.94
N LEU A 182 -6.95 -10.49 -24.89
CA LEU A 182 -6.54 -11.87 -24.58
C LEU A 182 -7.58 -12.64 -23.77
N ILE A 183 -8.36 -11.96 -22.92
CA ILE A 183 -9.43 -12.59 -22.15
C ILE A 183 -10.59 -12.96 -23.09
N PHE A 184 -11.05 -12.00 -23.90
CA PHE A 184 -12.25 -12.16 -24.75
C PHE A 184 -11.96 -12.63 -26.18
N GLY A 185 -10.70 -12.83 -26.57
CA GLY A 185 -10.32 -13.25 -27.92
C GLY A 185 -10.74 -12.26 -29.01
N LYS A 186 -10.53 -10.96 -28.75
CA LYS A 186 -10.87 -9.89 -29.72
C LYS A 186 -9.70 -9.65 -30.69
N PHE A 187 -9.98 -9.01 -31.82
CA PHE A 187 -8.98 -8.70 -32.87
C PHE A 187 -8.25 -9.91 -33.46
N GLY A 188 -8.88 -11.08 -33.49
CA GLY A 188 -8.30 -12.31 -34.07
C GLY A 188 -7.35 -13.05 -33.13
N ALA A 189 -7.21 -12.62 -31.87
CA ALA A 189 -6.49 -13.35 -30.83
C ALA A 189 -7.33 -14.52 -30.27
N PRO A 190 -6.69 -15.61 -29.80
CA PRO A 190 -7.41 -16.68 -29.10
C PRO A 190 -7.95 -16.18 -27.76
N ALA A 191 -9.15 -16.65 -27.38
CA ALA A 191 -9.70 -16.41 -26.04
C ALA A 191 -8.98 -17.28 -25.01
N LEU A 192 -8.00 -16.71 -24.31
CA LEU A 192 -7.16 -17.40 -23.34
C LEU A 192 -7.72 -17.35 -21.91
N GLY A 193 -8.85 -16.66 -21.70
CA GLY A 193 -9.52 -16.55 -20.41
C GLY A 193 -8.58 -16.07 -19.31
N ILE A 194 -8.54 -16.83 -18.19
CA ILE A 194 -7.68 -16.54 -17.03
C ILE A 194 -6.18 -16.45 -17.41
N THR A 195 -5.72 -17.32 -18.32
CA THR A 195 -4.32 -17.32 -18.76
C THR A 195 -4.00 -16.04 -19.54
N GLY A 196 -4.98 -15.51 -20.28
CA GLY A 196 -4.89 -14.23 -20.95
C GLY A 196 -4.67 -13.07 -19.97
N ALA A 197 -5.39 -13.07 -18.84
CA ALA A 197 -5.20 -12.08 -17.78
C ALA A 197 -3.80 -12.16 -17.17
N ALA A 198 -3.27 -13.37 -16.95
CA ALA A 198 -1.92 -13.55 -16.44
C ALA A 198 -0.84 -13.00 -17.41
N ILE A 199 -0.99 -13.26 -18.71
CA ILE A 199 -0.07 -12.77 -19.75
C ILE A 199 -0.13 -11.25 -19.89
N ALA A 200 -1.33 -10.67 -19.82
CA ALA A 200 -1.50 -9.22 -19.82
C ALA A 200 -0.76 -8.57 -18.63
N THR A 201 -0.87 -9.15 -17.43
CA THR A 201 -0.14 -8.70 -16.24
C THR A 201 1.37 -8.82 -16.43
N LEU A 202 1.87 -9.96 -16.91
CA LEU A 202 3.30 -10.15 -17.19
C LEU A 202 3.82 -9.11 -18.18
N THR A 203 3.11 -8.93 -19.29
CA THR A 203 3.51 -8.01 -20.36
C THR A 203 3.57 -6.57 -19.84
N SER A 204 2.60 -6.15 -19.03
CA SER A 204 2.62 -4.83 -18.41
C SER A 204 3.77 -4.64 -17.42
N ARG A 205 4.11 -5.66 -16.62
CA ARG A 205 5.29 -5.57 -15.72
C ARG A 205 6.61 -5.57 -16.48
N VAL A 206 6.71 -6.30 -17.60
CA VAL A 206 7.87 -6.22 -18.49
C VAL A 206 7.97 -4.84 -19.12
N LEU A 207 6.85 -4.24 -19.52
CA LEU A 207 6.82 -2.88 -20.05
C LEU A 207 7.28 -1.85 -19.00
N GLU A 208 6.82 -1.96 -17.74
CA GLU A 208 7.33 -1.14 -16.63
C GLU A 208 8.85 -1.22 -16.53
N PHE A 209 9.38 -2.44 -16.56
CA PHE A 209 10.83 -2.69 -16.49
C PHE A 209 11.57 -2.06 -17.68
N VAL A 210 11.05 -2.21 -18.90
CA VAL A 210 11.66 -1.62 -20.10
C VAL A 210 11.67 -0.10 -20.02
N ILE A 211 10.57 0.53 -19.62
CA ILE A 211 10.49 2.00 -19.47
C ILE A 211 11.49 2.46 -18.42
N VAL A 212 11.55 1.79 -17.27
CA VAL A 212 12.52 2.07 -16.20
C VAL A 212 13.96 1.92 -16.69
N ALA A 213 14.28 0.82 -17.39
CA ALA A 213 15.62 0.53 -17.89
C ALA A 213 16.09 1.56 -18.94
N VAL A 214 15.18 2.07 -19.76
CA VAL A 214 15.45 3.12 -20.77
C VAL A 214 15.57 4.50 -20.13
N TYR A 215 14.76 4.81 -19.11
CA TYR A 215 14.77 6.09 -18.42
C TYR A 215 15.97 6.24 -17.47
N ALA A 216 16.32 5.16 -16.76
CA ALA A 216 17.36 5.16 -15.74
C ALA A 216 18.72 5.77 -16.14
N PRO A 217 19.31 5.43 -17.30
CA PRO A 217 20.58 6.02 -17.72
C PRO A 217 20.46 7.47 -18.21
N ARG A 218 19.25 7.94 -18.55
CA ARG A 218 19.02 9.30 -19.06
C ARG A 218 18.79 10.33 -17.95
N TYR A 219 18.43 9.88 -16.75
CA TYR A 219 18.12 10.77 -15.63
C TYR A 219 19.40 11.29 -14.95
N ARG A 220 19.63 12.60 -15.05
CA ARG A 220 20.89 13.23 -14.57
C ARG A 220 20.89 13.66 -13.10
N ARG A 221 19.72 13.84 -12.46
CA ARG A 221 19.67 14.31 -11.06
C ARG A 221 20.18 13.27 -10.06
N VAL A 222 19.94 11.99 -10.34
CA VAL A 222 20.51 10.85 -9.61
C VAL A 222 21.06 9.89 -10.65
N PRO A 223 22.34 10.06 -11.06
CA PRO A 223 22.93 9.19 -12.06
C PRO A 223 22.98 7.76 -11.52
N LEU A 224 22.52 6.80 -12.34
CA LEU A 224 22.56 5.39 -11.99
C LEU A 224 24.01 4.91 -11.99
N MET A 225 24.55 4.60 -10.81
CA MET A 225 25.91 4.10 -10.66
C MET A 225 25.91 2.59 -10.48
N LEU A 226 25.98 1.86 -11.61
CA LEU A 226 25.95 0.39 -11.63
C LEU A 226 26.98 -0.25 -10.68
N ARG A 227 28.16 0.36 -10.53
CA ARG A 227 29.20 -0.13 -9.60
C ARG A 227 28.73 -0.13 -8.14
N LEU A 228 28.05 0.94 -7.72
CA LEU A 228 27.56 1.09 -6.34
C LEU A 228 26.29 0.28 -6.10
N LEU A 229 25.44 0.14 -7.12
CA LEU A 229 24.27 -0.73 -7.08
C LEU A 229 24.68 -2.20 -6.96
N LEU A 230 25.70 -2.64 -7.70
CA LEU A 230 26.17 -4.02 -7.68
C LEU A 230 26.99 -4.35 -6.43
N ARG A 231 27.66 -3.36 -5.83
CA ARG A 231 28.48 -3.52 -4.61
C ARG A 231 28.08 -2.49 -3.55
N PRO A 232 26.92 -2.69 -2.87
CA PRO A 232 26.38 -1.71 -1.93
C PRO A 232 27.18 -1.60 -0.62
N GLY A 233 28.01 -2.59 -0.30
CA GLY A 233 28.82 -2.62 0.93
C GLY A 233 28.04 -3.14 2.14
N GLY A 234 28.74 -3.81 3.07
CA GLY A 234 28.14 -4.45 4.24
C GLY A 234 27.57 -3.47 5.27
N ALA A 235 28.15 -2.28 5.40
CA ALA A 235 27.66 -1.22 6.29
C ALA A 235 26.27 -0.74 5.87
N MET A 236 26.10 -0.36 4.60
CA MET A 236 24.81 0.03 4.02
C MET A 236 23.79 -1.10 4.14
N ALA A 237 24.18 -2.36 3.90
CA ALA A 237 23.28 -3.50 4.07
C ALA A 237 22.78 -3.64 5.52
N ARG A 238 23.66 -3.46 6.51
CA ARG A 238 23.29 -3.50 7.92
C ARG A 238 22.37 -2.34 8.31
N SER A 239 22.66 -1.13 7.86
CA SER A 239 21.81 0.05 8.07
C SER A 239 20.43 -0.17 7.44
N PHE A 240 20.39 -0.61 6.19
CA PHE A 240 19.15 -0.94 5.50
C PHE A 240 18.30 -1.96 6.26
N LEU A 241 18.89 -3.08 6.69
CA LEU A 241 18.18 -4.10 7.46
C LEU A 241 17.65 -3.55 8.79
N LYS A 242 18.45 -2.74 9.51
CA LYS A 242 18.03 -2.12 10.77
C LYS A 242 16.76 -1.29 10.63
N TYR A 243 16.61 -0.53 9.54
CA TYR A 243 15.44 0.33 9.32
C TYR A 243 14.30 -0.34 8.57
N ALA A 244 14.58 -1.27 7.66
CA ALA A 244 13.58 -1.97 6.84
C ALA A 244 12.94 -3.15 7.59
N THR A 245 13.67 -3.88 8.44
CA THR A 245 13.12 -5.04 9.15
C THR A 245 11.92 -4.70 10.04
N PRO A 246 11.93 -3.62 10.86
CA PRO A 246 10.75 -3.24 11.63
C PRO A 246 9.54 -2.95 10.74
N VAL A 247 9.76 -2.31 9.60
CA VAL A 247 8.70 -1.98 8.65
C VAL A 247 8.15 -3.24 8.00
N LEU A 248 8.99 -4.16 7.56
CA LEU A 248 8.57 -5.46 7.01
C LEU A 248 7.73 -6.24 8.02
N VAL A 249 8.19 -6.33 9.27
CA VAL A 249 7.45 -7.00 10.35
C VAL A 249 6.11 -6.31 10.59
N ASN A 250 6.08 -4.99 10.55
CA ASN A 250 4.86 -4.21 10.71
C ASN A 250 3.85 -4.48 9.58
N GLU A 251 4.26 -4.43 8.31
CA GLU A 251 3.37 -4.69 7.17
C GLU A 251 2.81 -6.13 7.19
N VAL A 252 3.64 -7.12 7.53
CA VAL A 252 3.22 -8.52 7.64
C VAL A 252 2.24 -8.73 8.79
N LEU A 253 2.56 -8.25 9.99
CA LEU A 253 1.68 -8.39 11.15
C LEU A 253 0.40 -7.55 11.02
N TRP A 254 0.46 -6.43 10.29
CA TRP A 254 -0.72 -5.64 9.96
C TRP A 254 -1.65 -6.43 9.02
N GLY A 255 -1.13 -7.01 7.94
CA GLY A 255 -1.90 -7.85 7.02
C GLY A 255 -2.49 -9.10 7.70
N LEU A 256 -1.74 -9.72 8.60
CA LEU A 256 -2.23 -10.82 9.43
C LEU A 256 -3.35 -10.37 10.37
N GLY A 257 -3.21 -9.21 11.02
CA GLY A 257 -4.25 -8.67 11.90
C GLY A 257 -5.55 -8.37 11.15
N VAL A 258 -5.47 -7.80 9.95
CA VAL A 258 -6.65 -7.63 9.06
C VAL A 258 -7.29 -8.98 8.74
N SER A 259 -6.48 -9.98 8.38
CA SER A 259 -6.98 -11.33 8.06
C SER A 259 -7.68 -11.99 9.25
N VAL A 260 -7.13 -11.85 10.46
CA VAL A 260 -7.75 -12.35 11.70
C VAL A 260 -9.07 -11.64 11.97
N MET A 261 -9.15 -10.31 11.78
CA MET A 261 -10.41 -9.58 11.95
C MET A 261 -11.47 -10.04 10.95
N THR A 262 -11.11 -10.29 9.70
CA THR A 262 -12.02 -10.88 8.70
C THR A 262 -12.46 -12.29 9.09
N ALA A 263 -11.56 -13.12 9.63
CA ALA A 263 -11.91 -14.45 10.14
C ALA A 263 -12.90 -14.38 11.32
N VAL A 264 -12.70 -13.44 12.25
CA VAL A 264 -13.64 -13.21 13.37
C VAL A 264 -15.03 -12.84 12.84
N MET A 265 -15.13 -11.96 11.85
CA MET A 265 -16.40 -11.61 11.21
C MET A 265 -17.07 -12.83 10.54
N GLY A 266 -16.28 -13.73 9.95
CA GLY A 266 -16.77 -14.96 9.33
C GLY A 266 -17.33 -15.99 10.32
N HIS A 267 -16.98 -15.91 11.61
CA HIS A 267 -17.51 -16.79 12.66
C HIS A 267 -18.73 -16.22 13.40
N MET A 268 -19.18 -15.02 13.04
CA MET A 268 -20.40 -14.44 13.62
C MET A 268 -21.65 -15.19 13.12
N ALA A 269 -22.73 -15.15 13.90
CA ALA A 269 -24.02 -15.73 13.50
C ALA A 269 -24.59 -15.10 12.21
N ILE A 270 -24.19 -13.87 11.91
CA ILE A 270 -24.60 -13.08 10.73
C ILE A 270 -23.44 -12.96 9.73
N SER A 271 -22.63 -14.02 9.60
CA SER A 271 -21.38 -13.98 8.85
C SER A 271 -21.56 -13.66 7.37
N THR A 272 -22.62 -14.16 6.73
CA THR A 272 -22.89 -13.92 5.30
C THR A 272 -23.08 -12.45 5.00
N ASP A 273 -23.95 -11.79 5.76
CA ASP A 273 -24.29 -10.38 5.55
C ASP A 273 -23.12 -9.46 5.96
N MET A 274 -22.44 -9.80 7.06
CA MET A 274 -21.29 -9.03 7.56
C MET A 274 -20.11 -9.09 6.59
N LEU A 275 -19.78 -10.25 6.04
CA LEU A 275 -18.69 -10.41 5.09
C LEU A 275 -19.01 -9.72 3.75
N ALA A 276 -20.25 -9.79 3.27
CA ALA A 276 -20.68 -9.08 2.07
C ALA A 276 -20.54 -7.56 2.22
N ALA A 277 -21.03 -7.01 3.33
CA ALA A 277 -20.87 -5.60 3.66
C ALA A 277 -19.39 -5.20 3.81
N HIS A 278 -18.58 -6.03 4.47
CA HIS A 278 -17.16 -5.79 4.67
C HIS A 278 -16.37 -5.77 3.35
N ALA A 279 -16.70 -6.64 2.39
CA ALA A 279 -16.02 -6.66 1.09
C ALA A 279 -16.23 -5.34 0.31
N ILE A 280 -17.46 -4.83 0.29
CA ILE A 280 -17.81 -3.58 -0.40
C ILE A 280 -17.19 -2.39 0.33
N MET A 281 -17.29 -2.34 1.67
CA MET A 281 -16.61 -1.29 2.43
C MET A 281 -15.09 -1.37 2.35
N GLY A 282 -14.50 -2.56 2.23
CA GLY A 282 -13.07 -2.72 2.02
C GLY A 282 -12.60 -2.07 0.71
N ASN A 283 -13.40 -2.15 -0.35
CA ASN A 283 -13.12 -1.45 -1.60
C ASN A 283 -13.27 0.06 -1.46
N ILE A 284 -14.33 0.54 -0.80
CA ILE A 284 -14.51 1.97 -0.51
C ILE A 284 -13.34 2.50 0.34
N ASP A 285 -12.88 1.74 1.33
CA ASP A 285 -11.71 2.07 2.16
C ASP A 285 -10.44 2.21 1.32
N LYS A 286 -10.18 1.26 0.41
CA LYS A 286 -9.03 1.32 -0.50
C LYS A 286 -9.05 2.59 -1.36
N PHE A 287 -10.20 2.93 -1.96
CA PHE A 287 -10.32 4.16 -2.77
C PHE A 287 -10.18 5.45 -1.94
N SER A 288 -10.77 5.47 -0.74
CA SER A 288 -10.75 6.65 0.13
C SER A 288 -9.34 6.92 0.69
N THR A 289 -8.59 5.86 1.01
CA THR A 289 -7.25 5.97 1.59
C THR A 289 -6.15 6.31 0.58
N VAL A 290 -6.41 6.23 -0.73
CA VAL A 290 -5.47 6.65 -1.79
C VAL A 290 -4.93 8.07 -1.54
N ALA A 291 -5.82 9.00 -1.19
CA ALA A 291 -5.45 10.38 -0.89
C ALA A 291 -4.54 10.48 0.35
N CYS A 292 -4.86 9.72 1.40
CA CYS A 292 -4.10 9.66 2.65
C CYS A 292 -2.68 9.12 2.41
N PHE A 293 -2.55 7.99 1.68
CA PHE A 293 -1.24 7.42 1.35
C PHE A 293 -0.41 8.31 0.45
N GLY A 294 -1.03 9.05 -0.48
CA GLY A 294 -0.31 10.01 -1.32
C GLY A 294 0.30 11.16 -0.52
N ILE A 295 -0.43 11.69 0.46
CA ILE A 295 0.08 12.74 1.37
C ILE A 295 1.11 12.19 2.34
N ALA A 296 0.90 10.98 2.87
CA ALA A 296 1.87 10.32 3.72
C ALA A 296 3.19 10.08 2.99
N GLY A 297 3.16 9.63 1.74
CA GLY A 297 4.33 9.49 0.89
C GLY A 297 5.03 10.82 0.63
N ALA A 298 4.29 11.89 0.30
CA ALA A 298 4.88 13.22 0.13
C ALA A 298 5.51 13.75 1.43
N THR A 299 4.85 13.50 2.57
CA THR A 299 5.34 13.83 3.90
C THR A 299 6.66 13.12 4.19
N ALA A 300 6.76 11.83 3.87
CA ALA A 300 7.99 11.06 4.06
C ALA A 300 9.16 11.66 3.28
N VAL A 301 8.94 12.07 2.03
CA VAL A 301 9.98 12.68 1.20
C VAL A 301 10.39 14.05 1.73
N ILE A 302 9.43 14.92 2.05
CA ILE A 302 9.69 16.29 2.52
C ILE A 302 10.43 16.28 3.87
N VAL A 303 9.97 15.44 4.81
CA VAL A 303 10.54 15.36 6.16
C VAL A 303 11.89 14.66 6.13
N GLY A 304 12.00 13.53 5.42
CA GLY A 304 13.27 12.83 5.24
C GLY A 304 14.33 13.75 4.64
N LYS A 305 14.00 14.47 3.57
CA LYS A 305 14.91 15.44 2.95
C LYS A 305 15.36 16.52 3.93
N ARG A 306 14.43 17.13 4.68
CA ARG A 306 14.75 18.19 5.63
C ARG A 306 15.63 17.71 6.79
N ILE A 307 15.44 16.47 7.25
CA ILE A 307 16.33 15.85 8.24
C ILE A 307 17.72 15.65 7.64
N GLY A 308 17.81 15.13 6.42
CA GLY A 308 19.08 14.93 5.71
C GLY A 308 19.84 16.21 5.37
N GLU A 309 19.13 17.33 5.19
CA GLU A 309 19.73 18.67 5.03
C GLU A 309 20.35 19.21 6.34
N GLY A 310 20.18 18.50 7.47
CA GLY A 310 20.66 18.94 8.77
C GLY A 310 19.80 20.04 9.42
N ALA A 311 18.54 20.19 9.00
CA ALA A 311 17.64 21.20 9.55
C ALA A 311 17.43 21.02 11.06
N GLY A 312 17.23 22.13 11.77
CA GLY A 312 17.04 22.12 13.22
C GLY A 312 15.82 21.28 13.63
N ARG A 313 15.93 20.56 14.75
CA ARG A 313 14.85 19.69 15.27
C ARG A 313 13.51 20.41 15.41
N GLU A 314 13.53 21.71 15.75
CA GLU A 314 12.31 22.52 15.88
C GLU A 314 11.64 22.81 14.53
N GLU A 315 12.45 23.06 13.51
CA GLU A 315 11.98 23.28 12.15
C GLU A 315 11.32 22.01 11.61
N VAL A 316 11.99 20.86 11.76
CA VAL A 316 11.46 19.54 11.35
C VAL A 316 10.20 19.19 12.14
N TYR A 317 10.16 19.45 13.44
CA TYR A 317 8.97 19.25 14.26
C TYR A 317 7.78 20.09 13.78
N SER A 318 8.01 21.39 13.57
CA SER A 318 6.98 22.29 13.07
C SER A 318 6.45 21.85 11.69
N LEU A 319 7.34 21.32 10.84
CA LEU A 319 7.03 20.82 9.51
C LEU A 319 6.15 19.57 9.58
N GLY A 320 6.50 18.63 10.46
CA GLY A 320 5.67 17.47 10.76
C GLY A 320 4.27 17.85 11.23
N CYS A 321 4.15 18.79 12.18
CA CYS A 321 2.85 19.30 12.62
C CYS A 321 2.02 19.92 11.48
N CYS A 322 2.65 20.66 10.56
CA CYS A 322 1.99 21.23 9.40
C CYS A 322 1.45 20.13 8.48
N LEU A 323 2.30 19.17 8.10
CA LEU A 323 1.93 18.06 7.22
C LEU A 323 0.83 17.18 7.81
N LEU A 324 0.86 16.92 9.12
CA LEU A 324 -0.19 16.21 9.83
C LEU A 324 -1.52 16.97 9.84
N THR A 325 -1.48 18.30 10.03
CA THR A 325 -2.68 19.14 9.97
C THR A 325 -3.29 19.13 8.56
N VAL A 326 -2.46 19.19 7.53
CA VAL A 326 -2.90 19.06 6.13
C VAL A 326 -3.52 17.67 5.88
N SER A 327 -2.88 16.60 6.37
CA SER A 327 -3.40 15.23 6.23
C SER A 327 -4.76 15.06 6.88
N PHE A 328 -4.93 15.59 8.11
CA PHE A 328 -6.22 15.59 8.79
C PHE A 328 -7.29 16.37 8.00
N GLY A 329 -6.91 17.54 7.46
CA GLY A 329 -7.79 18.34 6.60
C GLY A 329 -8.22 17.59 5.34
N VAL A 330 -7.32 16.87 4.68
CA VAL A 330 -7.68 16.04 3.52
C VAL A 330 -8.57 14.86 3.92
N GLY A 331 -8.30 14.21 5.05
CA GLY A 331 -9.18 13.19 5.59
C GLY A 331 -10.60 13.71 5.87
N LEU A 332 -10.73 14.95 6.34
CA LEU A 332 -12.02 15.62 6.52
C LEU A 332 -12.72 15.91 5.18
N VAL A 333 -11.99 16.38 4.16
CA VAL A 333 -12.55 16.60 2.82
C VAL A 333 -13.06 15.29 2.22
N VAL A 334 -12.29 14.20 2.31
CA VAL A 334 -12.72 12.89 1.81
C VAL A 334 -13.91 12.36 2.62
N SER A 335 -13.94 12.59 3.93
CA SER A 335 -15.08 12.23 4.79
C SER A 335 -16.35 12.97 4.36
N VAL A 336 -16.28 14.28 4.12
CA VAL A 336 -17.43 15.05 3.61
C VAL A 336 -17.86 14.55 2.23
N CYS A 337 -16.92 14.23 1.34
CA CYS A 337 -17.26 13.67 0.02
C CYS A 337 -18.00 12.33 0.17
N LEU A 338 -17.52 11.42 1.01
CA LEU A 338 -18.20 10.15 1.28
C LEU A 338 -19.57 10.37 1.95
N ALA A 339 -19.73 11.37 2.81
CA ALA A 339 -21.00 11.67 3.47
C ALA A 339 -22.07 12.12 2.47
N VAL A 340 -21.65 12.81 1.39
CA VAL A 340 -22.52 13.17 0.27
C VAL A 340 -22.78 11.98 -0.64
N LEU A 341 -21.74 11.18 -0.95
CA LEU A 341 -21.84 10.02 -1.84
C LEU A 341 -22.68 8.88 -1.25
N LEU A 342 -22.69 8.71 0.07
CA LEU A 342 -23.44 7.65 0.73
C LEU A 342 -24.96 7.68 0.39
N PRO A 343 -25.71 8.77 0.63
CA PRO A 343 -27.12 8.86 0.27
C PRO A 343 -27.37 9.07 -1.23
N THR A 344 -26.44 9.69 -1.96
CA THR A 344 -26.68 10.07 -3.38
C THR A 344 -26.27 9.00 -4.39
N VAL A 345 -25.26 8.18 -4.07
CA VAL A 345 -24.68 7.19 -4.99
C VAL A 345 -24.69 5.79 -4.37
N PHE A 346 -24.26 5.64 -3.11
CA PHE A 346 -24.05 4.30 -2.56
C PHE A 346 -25.36 3.56 -2.28
N ILE A 347 -26.26 4.18 -1.52
CA ILE A 347 -27.57 3.60 -1.22
C ILE A 347 -28.42 3.38 -2.49
N PRO A 348 -28.56 4.34 -3.42
CA PRO A 348 -29.46 4.17 -4.56
C PRO A 348 -28.88 3.34 -5.72
N TYR A 349 -27.55 3.33 -5.92
CA TYR A 349 -26.94 2.70 -7.11
C TYR A 349 -25.90 1.65 -6.76
N LEU A 350 -24.95 1.95 -5.88
CA LEU A 350 -23.82 1.04 -5.63
C LEU A 350 -24.26 -0.22 -4.89
N TYR A 351 -24.97 -0.10 -3.76
CA TYR A 351 -25.36 -1.23 -2.94
C TYR A 351 -26.37 -2.15 -3.65
N PRO A 352 -27.39 -1.64 -4.36
CA PRO A 352 -28.28 -2.47 -5.18
C PRO A 352 -27.55 -3.18 -6.32
N LEU A 353 -26.52 -2.58 -6.93
CA LEU A 353 -25.72 -3.23 -7.97
C LEU A 353 -25.03 -4.51 -7.47
N PHE A 354 -24.65 -4.55 -6.19
CA PHE A 354 -24.07 -5.72 -5.55
C PHE A 354 -25.11 -6.62 -4.87
N HIS A 355 -26.41 -6.40 -5.09
CA HIS A 355 -27.50 -7.15 -4.48
C HIS A 355 -27.43 -7.18 -2.93
N LEU A 356 -26.94 -6.08 -2.32
CA LEU A 356 -27.01 -5.91 -0.87
C LEU A 356 -28.45 -5.58 -0.48
N GLU A 357 -29.14 -6.54 0.14
CA GLU A 357 -30.52 -6.40 0.60
C GLU A 357 -30.64 -6.64 2.11
N GLY A 358 -31.71 -6.09 2.69
CA GLY A 358 -32.07 -6.28 4.09
C GLY A 358 -30.93 -5.94 5.06
N LEU A 359 -30.53 -6.94 5.84
CA LEU A 359 -29.57 -6.76 6.93
C LEU A 359 -28.17 -6.39 6.41
N ALA A 360 -27.71 -6.96 5.28
CA ALA A 360 -26.39 -6.65 4.72
C ALA A 360 -26.25 -5.18 4.31
N LEU A 361 -27.33 -4.58 3.80
CA LEU A 361 -27.40 -3.15 3.46
C LEU A 361 -27.27 -2.29 4.72
N GLU A 362 -28.00 -2.62 5.79
CA GLU A 362 -27.94 -1.90 7.07
C GLU A 362 -26.55 -1.96 7.70
N ILE A 363 -25.88 -3.14 7.64
CA ILE A 363 -24.49 -3.29 8.06
C ILE A 363 -23.58 -2.38 7.24
N ALA A 364 -23.68 -2.41 5.90
CA ALA A 364 -22.83 -1.63 5.02
C ALA A 364 -22.97 -0.12 5.25
N VAL A 365 -24.21 0.36 5.43
CA VAL A 365 -24.49 1.76 5.79
C VAL A 365 -23.86 2.10 7.15
N THR A 366 -24.05 1.25 8.15
CA THR A 366 -23.49 1.45 9.50
C THR A 366 -21.96 1.51 9.47
N MET A 367 -21.31 0.59 8.75
CA MET A 367 -19.85 0.58 8.56
C MET A 367 -19.38 1.86 7.88
N CYS A 368 -20.09 2.33 6.85
CA CYS A 368 -19.74 3.57 6.15
C CYS A 368 -19.89 4.78 7.07
N VAL A 369 -20.96 4.88 7.87
CA VAL A 369 -21.16 5.96 8.84
C VAL A 369 -20.06 5.99 9.88
N VAL A 370 -19.70 4.85 10.46
CA VAL A 370 -18.57 4.78 11.41
C VAL A 370 -17.27 5.18 10.72
N TYR A 371 -17.03 4.72 9.50
CA TYR A 371 -15.84 5.04 8.71
C TYR A 371 -15.71 6.54 8.41
N LEU A 372 -16.81 7.22 8.10
CA LEU A 372 -16.86 8.66 7.84
C LEU A 372 -16.26 9.48 9.00
N PHE A 373 -16.64 9.17 10.23
CA PHE A 373 -16.13 9.87 11.42
C PHE A 373 -14.67 9.51 11.74
N MET A 374 -14.25 8.29 11.40
CA MET A 374 -12.90 7.79 11.69
C MET A 374 -11.87 8.17 10.63
N LEU A 375 -12.29 8.55 9.43
CA LEU A 375 -11.39 8.83 8.31
C LEU A 375 -10.38 9.97 8.57
N PRO A 376 -10.75 11.11 9.19
CA PRO A 376 -9.78 12.16 9.52
C PRO A 376 -8.69 11.68 10.49
N LEU A 377 -9.07 10.86 11.47
CA LEU A 377 -8.14 10.23 12.43
C LEU A 377 -7.24 9.23 11.70
N LYS A 378 -7.81 8.36 10.86
CA LYS A 378 -7.05 7.41 10.03
C LYS A 378 -6.07 8.14 9.10
N ALA A 379 -6.46 9.25 8.49
CA ALA A 379 -5.58 10.07 7.66
C ALA A 379 -4.42 10.68 8.45
N PHE A 380 -4.66 11.08 9.70
CA PHE A 380 -3.61 11.52 10.61
C PHE A 380 -2.65 10.36 10.95
N ASP A 381 -3.18 9.19 11.32
CA ASP A 381 -2.37 8.03 11.73
C ASP A 381 -1.50 7.49 10.61
N ILE A 382 -2.06 7.34 9.39
CA ILE A 382 -1.30 6.90 8.21
C ILE A 382 -0.12 7.86 7.99
N THR A 383 -0.35 9.16 7.97
CA THR A 383 0.71 10.15 7.74
C THR A 383 1.68 10.24 8.91
N ASN A 384 1.24 10.06 10.15
CA ASN A 384 2.12 10.09 11.32
C ASN A 384 3.05 8.88 11.36
N ILE A 385 2.52 7.67 11.16
CA ILE A 385 3.30 6.44 11.22
C ILE A 385 4.15 6.28 9.96
N THR A 386 3.50 6.20 8.80
CA THR A 386 4.17 5.87 7.53
C THR A 386 4.90 7.05 6.92
N GLY A 387 4.35 8.26 7.07
CA GLY A 387 4.93 9.49 6.55
C GLY A 387 6.02 10.05 7.46
N LEU A 388 5.71 10.29 8.74
CA LEU A 388 6.56 11.09 9.62
C LEU A 388 7.56 10.25 10.42
N LEU A 389 7.09 9.29 11.23
CA LEU A 389 7.93 8.49 12.12
C LEU A 389 8.91 7.60 11.35
N ARG A 390 8.42 6.92 10.29
CA ARG A 390 9.30 6.11 9.42
C ARG A 390 10.37 7.00 8.77
N ALA A 391 9.99 8.13 8.15
CA ALA A 391 10.95 9.01 7.49
C ALA A 391 11.96 9.68 8.45
N GLY A 392 11.58 9.87 9.72
CA GLY A 392 12.48 10.32 10.78
C GLY A 392 13.47 9.27 11.28
N GLY A 393 13.47 8.05 10.73
CA GLY A 393 14.35 6.97 11.17
C GLY A 393 13.87 6.27 12.45
N ASP A 394 12.64 6.52 12.89
CA ASP A 394 12.04 5.92 14.09
C ASP A 394 11.06 4.79 13.73
N SER A 395 11.44 3.97 12.74
CA SER A 395 10.60 2.91 12.17
C SER A 395 10.22 1.84 13.19
N ARG A 396 11.08 1.58 14.18
CA ARG A 396 10.79 0.64 15.28
C ARG A 396 9.64 1.15 16.15
N MET A 397 9.66 2.41 16.57
CA MET A 397 8.58 2.95 17.39
C MET A 397 7.29 3.10 16.58
N ALA A 398 7.40 3.48 15.31
CA ALA A 398 6.27 3.48 14.39
C ALA A 398 5.57 2.11 14.36
N SER A 399 6.37 1.04 14.22
CA SER A 399 5.88 -0.34 14.22
C SER A 399 5.26 -0.76 15.55
N ILE A 400 5.86 -0.37 16.68
CA ILE A 400 5.32 -0.70 18.01
C ILE A 400 3.97 -0.03 18.23
N ILE A 401 3.85 1.26 17.92
CA ILE A 401 2.59 2.01 18.08
C ILE A 401 1.50 1.39 17.21
N ASP A 402 1.82 1.08 15.95
CA ASP A 402 0.87 0.53 15.00
C ASP A 402 0.39 -0.88 15.43
N LEU A 403 1.32 -1.79 15.72
CA LEU A 403 1.02 -3.18 16.06
C LEU A 403 0.38 -3.35 17.42
N SER A 404 0.79 -2.57 18.42
CA SER A 404 0.21 -2.68 19.76
C SER A 404 -1.28 -2.28 19.76
N CYS A 405 -1.64 -1.18 19.09
CA CYS A 405 -3.04 -0.79 18.97
C CYS A 405 -3.87 -1.82 18.20
N GLN A 406 -3.31 -2.45 17.16
CA GLN A 406 -4.04 -3.45 16.40
C GLN A 406 -4.21 -4.76 17.18
N TRP A 407 -3.12 -5.34 17.68
CA TRP A 407 -3.13 -6.69 18.28
C TRP A 407 -3.55 -6.73 19.74
N VAL A 408 -3.31 -5.68 20.53
CA VAL A 408 -3.66 -5.65 21.96
C VAL A 408 -5.06 -5.09 22.17
N ILE A 409 -5.52 -4.18 21.29
CA ILE A 409 -6.80 -3.49 21.46
C ILE A 409 -7.80 -3.92 20.39
N ALA A 410 -7.57 -3.60 19.12
CA ALA A 410 -8.61 -3.75 18.11
C ALA A 410 -9.00 -5.21 17.85
N VAL A 411 -8.03 -6.12 17.71
CA VAL A 411 -8.30 -7.55 17.48
C VAL A 411 -9.03 -8.19 18.66
N PRO A 412 -8.54 -8.10 19.92
CA PRO A 412 -9.25 -8.67 21.07
C PRO A 412 -10.62 -8.02 21.30
N LEU A 413 -10.74 -6.71 21.14
CA LEU A 413 -12.01 -6.01 21.33
C LEU A 413 -13.04 -6.42 20.28
N THR A 414 -12.63 -6.58 19.02
CA THR A 414 -13.48 -7.11 17.95
C THR A 414 -13.87 -8.55 18.24
N PHE A 415 -12.94 -9.40 18.66
CA PHE A 415 -13.23 -10.79 19.05
C PHE A 415 -14.26 -10.89 20.18
N LEU A 416 -14.06 -10.13 21.26
CA LEU A 416 -14.97 -10.13 22.41
C LEU A 416 -16.36 -9.62 22.04
N THR A 417 -16.45 -8.52 21.30
CA THR A 417 -17.75 -7.92 20.93
C THR A 417 -18.49 -8.75 19.88
N ALA A 418 -17.77 -9.33 18.91
CA ALA A 418 -18.36 -10.10 17.83
C ALA A 418 -18.80 -11.51 18.24
N LEU A 419 -18.00 -12.21 19.06
CA LEU A 419 -18.22 -13.64 19.34
C LEU A 419 -18.68 -13.95 20.76
N VAL A 420 -18.29 -13.14 21.76
CA VAL A 420 -18.64 -13.40 23.16
C VAL A 420 -19.89 -12.64 23.57
N PHE A 421 -19.92 -11.33 23.31
CA PHE A 421 -21.02 -10.47 23.72
C PHE A 421 -22.20 -10.43 22.74
N ASN A 422 -22.03 -10.96 21.52
CA ASN A 422 -22.99 -10.83 20.41
C ASN A 422 -23.52 -9.39 20.31
N ALA A 423 -22.60 -8.42 20.39
CA ALA A 423 -22.94 -7.01 20.47
C ALA A 423 -23.58 -6.52 19.15
N PRO A 424 -24.34 -5.43 19.18
CA PRO A 424 -24.91 -4.84 17.97
C PRO A 424 -23.81 -4.53 16.94
N VAL A 425 -24.13 -4.70 15.66
CA VAL A 425 -23.18 -4.51 14.54
C VAL A 425 -22.46 -3.17 14.63
N ALA A 426 -23.15 -2.08 15.00
CA ALA A 426 -22.54 -0.76 15.16
C ALA A 426 -21.38 -0.74 16.16
N VAL A 427 -21.50 -1.50 17.27
CA VAL A 427 -20.45 -1.62 18.29
C VAL A 427 -19.27 -2.40 17.72
N VAL A 428 -19.54 -3.51 17.01
CA VAL A 428 -18.48 -4.30 16.35
C VAL A 428 -17.74 -3.43 15.31
N CYS A 429 -18.45 -2.60 14.54
CA CYS A 429 -17.85 -1.68 13.57
C CYS A 429 -16.95 -0.62 14.24
N LEU A 430 -17.38 -0.08 15.39
CA LEU A 430 -16.57 0.85 16.19
C LEU A 430 -15.33 0.15 16.75
N CYS A 431 -15.44 -1.10 17.20
CA CYS A 431 -14.32 -1.88 17.68
C CYS A 431 -13.32 -2.20 16.58
N ILE A 432 -13.77 -2.45 15.35
CA ILE A 432 -12.90 -2.61 14.18
C ILE A 432 -12.07 -1.34 13.96
N GLN A 433 -12.70 -0.16 14.08
CA GLN A 433 -12.00 1.13 13.90
C GLN A 433 -11.27 1.65 15.14
N SER A 434 -11.35 0.94 16.27
CA SER A 434 -10.74 1.35 17.54
C SER A 434 -9.23 1.49 17.44
N GLU A 435 -8.58 0.79 16.50
CA GLU A 435 -7.14 0.94 16.28
C GLU A 435 -6.73 2.38 15.95
N ASN A 436 -7.51 3.11 15.14
CA ASN A 436 -7.19 4.47 14.74
C ASN A 436 -7.37 5.45 15.92
N VAL A 437 -8.43 5.25 16.71
CA VAL A 437 -8.68 6.04 17.91
C VAL A 437 -7.55 5.85 18.93
N CYS A 438 -7.07 4.62 19.09
CA CYS A 438 -5.98 4.32 20.01
C CYS A 438 -4.61 4.78 19.50
N LYS A 439 -4.33 4.71 18.20
CA LYS A 439 -3.03 5.13 17.61
C LYS A 439 -2.79 6.63 17.75
N CYS A 440 -3.83 7.44 17.56
CA CYS A 440 -3.72 8.91 17.56
C CYS A 440 -3.02 9.49 18.81
N PRO A 441 -3.43 9.19 20.07
CA PRO A 441 -2.75 9.67 21.27
C PRO A 441 -1.28 9.28 21.36
N TRP A 442 -0.94 8.00 21.11
CA TRP A 442 0.44 7.52 21.14
C TRP A 442 1.29 8.17 20.05
N GLY A 443 0.70 8.38 18.87
CA GLY A 443 1.30 9.12 17.77
C GLY A 443 1.63 10.56 18.15
N ILE A 444 0.70 11.28 18.78
CA ILE A 444 0.90 12.66 19.25
C ILE A 444 1.96 12.74 20.36
N LEU A 445 1.95 11.80 21.31
CA LEU A 445 2.95 11.73 22.36
C LEU A 445 4.36 11.53 21.78
N ARG A 446 4.50 10.63 20.80
CA ARG A 446 5.79 10.41 20.14
C ARG A 446 6.22 11.62 19.32
N LEU A 447 5.30 12.24 18.58
CA LEU A 447 5.53 13.48 17.84
C LEU A 447 6.10 14.58 18.76
N ARG A 448 5.42 14.85 19.89
CA ARG A 448 5.81 15.87 20.88
C ARG A 448 7.16 15.58 21.52
N SER A 449 7.54 14.31 21.64
CA SER A 449 8.83 13.93 22.26
C SER A 449 10.05 14.34 21.44
N ARG A 450 9.90 14.63 20.13
CA ARG A 450 10.99 14.94 19.17
C ARG A 450 12.05 13.84 19.00
N LYS A 451 11.96 12.72 19.73
CA LYS A 451 12.86 11.57 19.66
C LYS A 451 12.79 10.82 18.32
N TRP A 452 11.78 11.13 17.51
CA TRP A 452 11.60 10.55 16.19
C TRP A 452 12.47 11.21 15.12
N ILE A 453 13.13 12.34 15.42
CA ILE A 453 13.97 13.08 14.47
C ILE A 453 15.40 12.55 14.58
N ASN A 454 15.69 11.47 13.85
CA ASN A 454 17.00 10.85 13.80
C ASN A 454 17.60 10.98 12.39
N ASP A 455 18.82 11.48 12.35
CA ASP A 455 19.64 11.45 11.14
C ASP A 455 20.24 10.06 11.00
N VAL A 456 19.77 9.30 10.02
CA VAL A 456 20.23 7.93 9.76
C VAL A 456 21.43 7.88 8.82
N THR A 457 21.89 9.04 8.33
CA THR A 457 23.02 9.14 7.38
C THR A 457 24.39 9.20 8.06
N GLY A 458 24.43 9.26 9.40
CA GLY A 458 25.64 9.38 10.21
C GLY A 458 26.22 8.06 10.74
N GLU A 459 25.53 6.93 10.59
CA GLU A 459 26.03 5.62 11.08
C GLU A 459 27.05 4.94 10.11
N ASP A 460 27.34 5.57 8.96
CA ASP A 460 28.26 5.05 7.93
C ASP A 460 29.70 5.61 8.00
N THR A 461 30.03 6.37 9.06
CA THR A 461 31.42 6.74 9.41
C THR A 461 31.86 5.96 10.63
#